data_AF-A0A932ZXL5-F1
#
_entry.id   AF-A0A932ZXL5-F1
#
_cell.length_a   1.000
_cell.length_b   1.000
_cell.length_c   1.000
_cell.angle_alpha   90.00
_cell.angle_beta   90.00
_cell.angle_gamma   90.00
#
_symmetry.space_group_name_H-M   'P 1'
#
loop_
_entity.id
_entity.type
_entity.pdbx_description
1 polymer ?
#
loop_
_entity_poly.entity_id
_entity_poly.type
_entity_poly.pdbx_seq_one_letter_code
_entity_poly.pdbx_strand_id
1 'polypeptide(L)'
;MESSPQKFQTAWLGYDAPYKDVESQPIVALVRKQGVKKRLAQEEHHITVGYFPEVKLEDVNEFVRSGEKDFAKPLTTSKIKFDRYGSIATDDGHYVYFSPSEDSASEARFLKSRISEIDGVSQTSTTTNLHLSVGGKDPFDHNKAPQAPLPQPFSVEGHLIFVGKAGEEFQRFFWSTEKQTFLPEGYKEPIAALPVHTIAIFPKVQVDTLVSIYLLKAFGEEAFPGVKEAKIAFMSKAPEGKTPEETEAEGMLLVDLGGMFDHHRTNTESGKRQDCAATIIARYLGIDKEKYLEKLLQWAKRDDLEGKGTISEDSLDRAFGLSGVISNLNRELKETPQQIVELILPLIEHHVDEQRHRAEGLPKLYAELEDAGKTRRWKMKQGAAEISAAAVECDDIGMAGWLKAVKRMDLVVQRAPTGHTNVITRQERSIDLRPVIERLRVEEAIALGTPLSLDKTKLQSTGKIEEVPMWYYDDAANTLQNGGIDPGQIPPTRLSFDKVIDILTQTLPSGIIGALKRRKEKELKS
;
A
#
# COMPACT_ATOMS: atom_id res chain seq x y z
N MET A 1 -19.99 17.82 -22.12
CA MET A 1 -21.32 18.10 -21.57
C MET A 1 -21.10 18.62 -20.16
N GLU A 2 -21.22 19.93 -19.95
CA GLU A 2 -21.08 20.53 -18.62
C GLU A 2 -22.36 20.26 -17.82
N SER A 3 -22.29 19.40 -16.82
CA SER A 3 -23.38 19.20 -15.86
C SER A 3 -23.43 20.41 -14.93
N SER A 4 -24.58 21.11 -14.86
CA SER A 4 -24.81 22.19 -13.91
C SER A 4 -24.55 21.71 -12.47
N PRO A 5 -23.93 22.53 -11.59
CA PRO A 5 -23.65 22.13 -10.22
C PRO A 5 -24.97 21.86 -9.48
N GLN A 6 -25.12 20.64 -8.94
CA GLN A 6 -26.23 20.32 -8.04
C GLN A 6 -26.06 21.13 -6.75
N LYS A 7 -26.99 22.05 -6.49
CA LYS A 7 -27.11 22.75 -5.21
C LYS A 7 -27.80 21.83 -4.22
N PHE A 8 -27.05 21.28 -3.27
CA PHE A 8 -27.63 20.58 -2.13
C PHE A 8 -27.95 21.59 -1.03
N GLN A 9 -29.21 21.65 -0.57
CA GLN A 9 -29.60 22.54 0.54
C GLN A 9 -29.15 22.02 1.91
N THR A 10 -28.77 20.74 2.02
CA THR A 10 -28.19 20.12 3.21
C THR A 10 -27.37 18.89 2.82
N ALA A 11 -26.14 18.76 3.32
CA ALA A 11 -25.32 17.55 3.19
C ALA A 11 -24.66 17.21 4.54
N TRP A 12 -24.58 15.91 4.85
CA TRP A 12 -24.02 15.39 6.10
C TRP A 12 -22.56 15.00 5.91
N LEU A 13 -21.70 15.34 6.87
CA LEU A 13 -20.31 14.85 6.97
C LEU A 13 -20.12 14.22 8.35
N GLY A 14 -20.58 12.98 8.48
CA GLY A 14 -20.27 12.12 9.62
C GLY A 14 -19.20 11.12 9.20
N TYR A 15 -18.04 11.13 9.84
CA TYR A 15 -17.10 10.02 9.72
C TYR A 15 -17.48 8.97 10.76
N ASP A 16 -17.70 7.75 10.30
CA ASP A 16 -17.67 6.54 11.13
C ASP A 16 -16.30 5.86 10.93
N ALA A 17 -15.23 6.68 11.03
CA ALA A 17 -13.86 6.24 10.81
C ALA A 17 -13.13 6.18 12.16
N PRO A 18 -12.37 5.11 12.45
CA PRO A 18 -11.50 5.06 13.61
C PRO A 18 -10.65 6.34 13.72
N TYR A 19 -10.47 6.88 14.94
CA TYR A 19 -9.73 8.12 15.20
C TYR A 19 -8.38 8.21 14.46
N LYS A 20 -7.69 7.07 14.27
CA LYS A 20 -6.41 6.98 13.57
C LYS A 20 -6.49 7.29 12.07
N ASP A 21 -7.63 7.02 11.44
CA ASP A 21 -7.86 7.20 10.00
C ASP A 21 -8.29 8.63 9.69
N VAL A 22 -8.91 9.31 10.67
CA VAL A 22 -9.16 10.75 10.63
C VAL A 22 -7.87 11.54 10.92
N GLU A 23 -7.03 11.05 11.85
CA GLU A 23 -5.73 11.65 12.18
C GLU A 23 -4.72 11.63 11.03
N SER A 24 -4.80 10.63 10.14
CA SER A 24 -3.87 10.48 9.01
C SER A 24 -4.20 11.39 7.83
N GLN A 25 -5.38 12.04 7.84
CA GLN A 25 -5.81 12.96 6.80
C GLN A 25 -4.88 14.18 6.75
N PRO A 26 -4.31 14.53 5.57
CA PRO A 26 -3.36 15.63 5.42
C PRO A 26 -3.88 16.98 5.92
N ILE A 27 -5.19 17.23 5.77
CA ILE A 27 -5.83 18.48 6.23
C ILE A 27 -5.88 18.56 7.77
N VAL A 28 -6.08 17.43 8.46
CA VAL A 28 -6.08 17.34 9.93
C VAL A 28 -4.65 17.54 10.46
N ALA A 29 -3.66 16.94 9.79
CA ALA A 29 -2.24 17.15 10.09
C ALA A 29 -1.79 18.61 9.88
N LEU A 30 -2.29 19.27 8.82
CA LEU A 30 -2.02 20.69 8.51
C LEU A 30 -2.60 21.62 9.59
N VAL A 31 -3.85 21.38 10.01
CA VAL A 31 -4.52 22.11 11.10
C VAL A 31 -3.78 21.94 12.43
N ARG A 32 -3.24 20.74 12.70
CA ARG A 32 -2.44 20.48 13.91
C ARG A 32 -1.10 21.21 13.91
N LYS A 33 -0.45 21.28 12.74
CA LYS A 33 0.84 21.96 12.54
C LYS A 33 0.73 23.47 12.79
N GLN A 34 -0.44 24.06 12.54
CA GLN A 34 -0.73 25.47 12.82
C GLN A 34 -1.21 25.72 14.26
N GLY A 35 -1.71 24.69 14.98
CA GLY A 35 -2.36 24.87 16.29
C GLY A 35 -1.66 24.31 17.54
N VAL A 36 -0.59 23.51 17.45
CA VAL A 36 -0.14 22.73 18.63
C VAL A 36 1.38 22.66 18.81
N LYS A 37 1.92 23.60 19.59
CA LYS A 37 3.14 23.37 20.40
C LYS A 37 2.85 23.28 21.91
N LYS A 38 1.57 23.15 22.32
CA LYS A 38 1.18 23.14 23.75
C LYS A 38 0.12 22.11 24.19
N ARG A 39 -0.32 21.17 23.35
CA ARG A 39 -1.45 20.26 23.65
C ARG A 39 -1.13 18.76 23.51
N LEU A 40 -0.08 18.29 24.18
CA LEU A 40 0.16 16.84 24.31
C LEU A 40 0.23 16.48 25.78
N ALA A 41 -0.91 16.24 26.42
CA ALA A 41 -0.97 15.62 27.74
C ALA A 41 -2.32 14.97 28.16
N GLN A 42 -3.36 14.86 27.33
CA GLN A 42 -4.61 14.19 27.76
C GLN A 42 -5.24 13.30 26.67
N GLU A 43 -5.67 12.12 27.10
CA GLU A 43 -6.42 11.10 26.35
C GLU A 43 -7.92 11.46 26.35
N GLU A 44 -8.58 11.22 25.21
CA GLU A 44 -10.01 11.41 24.92
C GLU A 44 -10.49 12.81 24.50
N HIS A 45 -10.76 12.98 23.20
CA HIS A 45 -11.61 14.04 22.66
C HIS A 45 -12.53 13.51 21.55
N HIS A 46 -13.82 13.89 21.62
CA HIS A 46 -14.79 13.74 20.53
C HIS A 46 -14.86 15.04 19.72
N ILE A 47 -14.88 14.94 18.39
CA ILE A 47 -15.15 16.06 17.48
C ILE A 47 -16.60 15.92 17.01
N THR A 48 -17.43 16.93 17.23
CA THR A 48 -18.80 17.00 16.70
C THR A 48 -18.89 18.14 15.70
N VAL A 49 -19.34 17.84 14.48
CA VAL A 49 -19.61 18.84 13.44
C VAL A 49 -21.12 18.96 13.30
N GLY A 50 -21.68 20.14 13.57
CA GLY A 50 -23.11 20.42 13.44
C GLY A 50 -23.37 21.53 12.41
N TYR A 51 -24.47 21.42 11.67
CA TYR A 51 -24.94 22.43 10.73
C TYR A 51 -26.34 22.88 11.16
N PHE A 52 -26.60 24.19 11.21
CA PHE A 52 -27.89 24.73 11.63
C PHE A 52 -28.34 25.85 10.67
N PRO A 53 -29.61 25.86 10.22
CA PRO A 53 -30.20 27.05 9.64
C PRO A 53 -30.47 28.10 10.73
N GLU A 54 -30.42 29.37 10.34
CA GLU A 54 -30.52 30.54 11.22
C GLU A 54 -31.85 30.57 12.01
N VAL A 55 -31.79 30.68 13.35
CA VAL A 55 -32.96 30.81 14.24
C VAL A 55 -33.01 32.23 14.79
N LYS A 56 -34.15 32.92 14.69
CA LYS A 56 -34.31 34.31 15.15
C LYS A 56 -34.64 34.36 16.64
N LEU A 57 -34.08 35.37 17.33
CA LEU A 57 -34.26 35.57 18.77
C LEU A 57 -35.70 35.93 19.14
N GLU A 58 -36.44 36.57 18.22
CA GLU A 58 -37.85 36.91 18.42
C GLU A 58 -38.73 35.68 18.64
N ASP A 59 -38.50 34.62 17.85
CA ASP A 59 -39.29 33.38 17.88
C ASP A 59 -39.13 32.64 19.22
N VAL A 60 -37.93 32.72 19.83
CA VAL A 60 -37.64 32.10 21.13
C VAL A 60 -38.29 32.86 22.27
N ASN A 61 -38.29 34.19 22.22
CA ASN A 61 -38.94 35.01 23.25
C ASN A 61 -40.46 34.86 23.21
N GLU A 62 -41.04 34.73 22.01
CA GLU A 62 -42.46 34.42 21.85
C GLU A 62 -42.80 33.02 22.39
N PHE A 63 -41.94 32.03 22.12
CA PHE A 63 -42.08 30.69 22.65
C PHE A 63 -42.03 30.62 24.19
N VAL A 64 -41.09 31.35 24.82
CA VAL A 64 -40.99 31.41 26.29
C VAL A 64 -42.20 32.11 26.90
N ARG A 65 -42.65 33.24 26.33
CA ARG A 65 -43.84 33.97 26.81
C ARG A 65 -45.13 33.15 26.68
N SER A 66 -45.25 32.41 25.57
CA SER A 66 -46.33 31.43 25.36
C SER A 66 -46.28 30.33 26.42
N GLY A 67 -45.10 29.75 26.66
CA GLY A 67 -44.89 28.71 27.68
C GLY A 67 -45.19 29.17 29.11
N GLU A 68 -44.81 30.39 29.50
CA GLU A 68 -45.09 30.94 30.83
C GLU A 68 -46.60 31.16 31.07
N LYS A 69 -47.31 31.59 30.02
CA LYS A 69 -48.76 31.77 30.06
C LYS A 69 -49.49 30.45 30.24
N ASP A 70 -49.05 29.41 29.53
CA ASP A 70 -49.67 28.08 29.56
C ASP A 70 -49.30 27.28 30.81
N PHE A 71 -48.11 27.52 31.39
CA PHE A 71 -47.66 26.86 32.62
C PHE A 71 -48.17 27.55 33.90
N ALA A 72 -48.76 28.74 33.80
CA ALA A 72 -49.28 29.56 34.89
C ALA A 72 -48.26 29.85 36.02
N LYS A 73 -46.96 29.73 35.74
CA LYS A 73 -45.84 30.08 36.63
C LYS A 73 -44.68 30.66 35.81
N PRO A 74 -43.87 31.57 36.38
CA PRO A 74 -42.69 32.09 35.70
C PRO A 74 -41.68 30.97 35.44
N LEU A 75 -41.23 30.82 34.20
CA LEU A 75 -40.20 29.86 33.83
C LEU A 75 -38.85 30.54 34.10
N THR A 76 -38.47 30.61 35.39
CA THR A 76 -37.23 31.31 35.78
C THR A 76 -36.00 30.59 35.24
N THR A 77 -35.25 31.28 34.39
CA THR A 77 -33.99 30.82 33.76
C THR A 77 -32.90 30.41 34.76
N SER A 78 -33.02 30.82 36.04
CA SER A 78 -32.08 30.48 37.10
C SER A 78 -32.15 29.04 37.63
N LYS A 79 -33.24 28.30 37.36
CA LYS A 79 -33.40 26.88 37.75
C LYS A 79 -33.26 25.90 36.58
N ILE A 80 -32.95 26.42 35.40
CA ILE A 80 -32.68 25.65 34.19
C ILE A 80 -31.17 25.62 34.01
N LYS A 81 -30.54 24.43 34.03
CA LYS A 81 -29.10 24.30 33.76
C LYS A 81 -28.87 24.23 32.26
N PHE A 82 -28.09 25.17 31.76
CA PHE A 82 -27.66 25.28 30.37
C PHE A 82 -26.50 24.34 30.09
N ASP A 83 -26.66 23.36 29.20
CA ASP A 83 -25.60 22.42 28.84
C ASP A 83 -24.68 22.92 27.72
N ARG A 84 -24.87 24.15 27.22
CA ARG A 84 -23.95 24.90 26.33
C ARG A 84 -23.64 24.23 24.98
N TYR A 85 -24.49 23.34 24.49
CA TYR A 85 -24.36 22.76 23.16
C TYR A 85 -25.53 23.18 22.24
N GLY A 86 -25.49 24.41 21.71
CA GLY A 86 -26.42 24.89 20.67
C GLY A 86 -26.56 26.42 20.59
N SER A 87 -26.78 26.97 19.39
CA SER A 87 -26.54 28.39 19.04
C SER A 87 -27.78 29.20 18.67
N ILE A 88 -27.96 30.36 19.32
CA ILE A 88 -28.63 31.57 18.82
C ILE A 88 -27.82 32.77 19.33
N ALA A 89 -27.63 33.80 18.50
CA ALA A 89 -26.87 34.99 18.85
C ALA A 89 -27.72 35.98 19.67
N THR A 90 -27.16 36.51 20.76
CA THR A 90 -27.67 37.71 21.44
C THR A 90 -26.72 38.89 21.21
N ASP A 91 -27.25 40.12 21.26
CA ASP A 91 -26.53 41.36 20.96
C ASP A 91 -25.39 41.69 21.96
N ASP A 92 -25.33 40.98 23.09
CA ASP A 92 -24.31 41.06 24.13
C ASP A 92 -23.32 39.87 24.12
N GLY A 93 -23.41 38.97 23.12
CA GLY A 93 -22.38 37.97 22.84
C GLY A 93 -22.45 36.67 23.65
N HIS A 94 -23.59 36.35 24.29
CA HIS A 94 -23.81 35.08 24.99
C HIS A 94 -24.75 34.12 24.19
N TYR A 95 -24.62 32.81 24.40
CA TYR A 95 -25.32 31.76 23.63
C TYR A 95 -26.15 30.87 24.57
N VAL A 96 -27.37 30.51 24.17
CA VAL A 96 -28.28 29.72 25.03
C VAL A 96 -29.03 28.64 24.23
N TYR A 97 -28.99 27.40 24.72
CA TYR A 97 -29.92 26.32 24.35
C TYR A 97 -30.68 25.84 25.60
N PHE A 98 -31.93 25.40 25.41
CA PHE A 98 -32.78 24.89 26.48
C PHE A 98 -32.78 23.36 26.46
N SER A 99 -32.05 22.75 27.39
CA SER A 99 -32.20 21.34 27.72
C SER A 99 -32.43 21.25 29.22
N PRO A 100 -33.60 20.79 29.70
CA PRO A 100 -33.77 20.57 31.11
C PRO A 100 -32.93 19.35 31.52
N SER A 101 -31.89 19.59 32.31
CA SER A 101 -30.95 18.55 32.75
C SER A 101 -31.54 17.56 33.77
N GLU A 102 -32.75 17.80 34.28
CA GLU A 102 -33.39 16.93 35.26
C GLU A 102 -34.86 16.69 34.92
N ASP A 103 -35.22 15.44 34.58
CA ASP A 103 -36.61 15.00 34.35
C ASP A 103 -37.49 15.07 35.61
N SER A 104 -36.90 15.33 36.79
CA SER A 104 -37.62 15.39 38.06
C SER A 104 -38.46 16.67 38.21
N ALA A 105 -38.07 17.80 37.59
CA ALA A 105 -38.79 19.07 37.69
C ALA A 105 -40.04 19.12 36.80
N SER A 106 -41.16 19.63 37.31
CA SER A 106 -42.40 19.77 36.54
C SER A 106 -42.26 20.70 35.33
N GLU A 107 -41.42 21.72 35.47
CA GLU A 107 -41.07 22.75 34.48
C GLU A 107 -40.34 22.13 33.28
N ALA A 108 -39.41 21.21 33.55
CA ALA A 108 -38.63 20.47 32.57
C ALA A 108 -39.52 19.58 31.68
N ARG A 109 -40.44 18.83 32.32
CA ARG A 109 -41.38 17.95 31.63
C ARG A 109 -42.37 18.73 30.78
N PHE A 110 -42.85 19.88 31.26
CA PHE A 110 -43.74 20.75 30.50
C PHE A 110 -43.08 21.31 29.23
N LEU A 111 -41.85 21.83 29.34
CA LEU A 111 -41.11 22.37 28.19
C LEU A 111 -40.77 21.29 27.15
N LYS A 112 -40.36 20.09 27.58
CA LYS A 112 -40.13 18.96 26.67
C LYS A 112 -41.38 18.57 25.88
N SER A 113 -42.55 18.56 26.53
CA SER A 113 -43.85 18.28 25.89
C SER A 113 -44.20 19.32 24.82
N ARG A 114 -43.99 20.61 25.11
CA ARG A 114 -44.30 21.68 24.14
C ARG A 114 -43.33 21.70 22.95
N ILE A 115 -42.06 21.37 23.16
CA ILE A 115 -41.09 21.23 22.06
C ILE A 115 -41.44 20.06 21.14
N SER A 116 -41.96 18.95 21.68
CA SER A 116 -42.43 17.82 20.86
C SER A 116 -43.73 18.09 20.10
N GLU A 117 -44.46 19.17 20.44
CA GLU A 117 -45.65 19.60 19.69
C GLU A 117 -45.29 20.47 18.47
N ILE A 118 -44.01 20.87 18.32
CA ILE A 118 -43.50 21.56 17.15
C ILE A 118 -43.34 20.55 16.01
N ASP A 119 -44.05 20.78 14.90
CA ASP A 119 -44.03 19.92 13.71
C ASP A 119 -42.59 19.69 13.22
N GLY A 120 -42.17 18.42 13.12
CA GLY A 120 -40.83 18.02 12.65
C GLY A 120 -39.84 17.55 13.74
N VAL A 121 -40.20 17.58 15.03
CA VAL A 121 -39.35 17.08 16.13
C VAL A 121 -39.87 15.72 16.64
N SER A 122 -39.20 14.62 16.26
CA SER A 122 -39.55 13.26 16.71
C SER A 122 -38.77 12.85 17.96
N GLN A 123 -39.43 12.56 19.09
CA GLN A 123 -38.78 11.96 20.27
C GLN A 123 -38.68 10.43 20.15
N THR A 124 -37.52 9.86 20.44
CA THR A 124 -37.36 8.42 20.75
C THR A 124 -36.92 8.25 22.20
N SER A 125 -37.53 7.28 22.88
CA SER A 125 -37.77 7.31 24.33
C SER A 125 -36.70 6.67 25.22
N THR A 126 -35.45 6.50 24.81
CA THR A 126 -34.50 5.68 25.61
C THR A 126 -33.02 6.09 25.57
N THR A 127 -32.67 7.37 25.62
CA THR A 127 -31.25 7.75 25.75
C THR A 127 -31.03 8.91 26.73
N THR A 128 -30.08 8.70 27.64
CA THR A 128 -29.60 9.63 28.67
C THR A 128 -28.63 10.69 28.13
N ASN A 129 -28.38 10.72 26.82
CA ASN A 129 -27.61 11.77 26.14
C ASN A 129 -28.36 12.18 24.88
N LEU A 130 -28.78 13.44 24.80
CA LEU A 130 -29.51 13.99 23.66
C LEU A 130 -28.50 14.39 22.57
N HIS A 131 -28.51 13.68 21.43
CA HIS A 131 -27.89 14.16 20.19
C HIS A 131 -28.98 14.75 19.30
N LEU A 132 -28.90 16.04 19.00
CA LEU A 132 -29.87 16.70 18.13
C LEU A 132 -29.52 16.44 16.65
N SER A 133 -30.27 15.52 16.02
CA SER A 133 -30.33 15.39 14.56
C SER A 133 -31.47 16.28 14.05
N VAL A 134 -31.16 17.29 13.24
CA VAL A 134 -32.20 18.08 12.56
C VAL A 134 -32.34 17.52 11.14
N GLY A 135 -33.48 16.85 10.89
CA GLY A 135 -33.93 16.49 9.53
C GLY A 135 -33.70 15.05 9.06
N GLY A 136 -33.32 14.10 9.91
CA GLY A 136 -33.20 12.69 9.52
C GLY A 136 -33.05 11.72 10.70
N LYS A 137 -33.43 10.45 10.48
CA LYS A 137 -33.23 9.36 11.46
C LYS A 137 -31.73 9.19 11.79
N ASP A 138 -31.48 8.89 13.07
CA ASP A 138 -30.16 8.72 13.70
C ASP A 138 -29.12 8.05 12.78
N PRO A 139 -27.96 8.70 12.51
CA PRO A 139 -26.87 8.08 11.75
C PRO A 139 -26.24 6.87 12.46
N PHE A 140 -26.52 6.65 13.76
CA PHE A 140 -26.01 5.55 14.56
C PHE A 140 -27.01 4.39 14.75
N ASP A 141 -28.12 4.35 13.99
CA ASP A 141 -29.00 3.17 13.97
C ASP A 141 -28.27 1.96 13.38
N HIS A 142 -27.83 1.04 14.25
CA HIS A 142 -27.11 -0.18 13.89
C HIS A 142 -27.89 -1.11 12.93
N ASN A 143 -29.20 -0.89 12.74
CA ASN A 143 -30.03 -1.65 11.81
C ASN A 143 -30.15 -1.01 10.42
N LYS A 144 -29.46 0.11 10.16
CA LYS A 144 -29.50 0.78 8.86
C LYS A 144 -28.68 0.00 7.83
N ALA A 145 -29.26 -0.21 6.65
CA ALA A 145 -28.47 -0.64 5.49
C ALA A 145 -27.40 0.43 5.17
N PRO A 146 -26.14 0.04 4.89
CA PRO A 146 -25.09 0.99 4.55
C PRO A 146 -25.57 1.87 3.41
N GLN A 147 -25.59 3.20 3.61
CA GLN A 147 -25.95 4.11 2.55
C GLN A 147 -24.87 4.06 1.45
N ALA A 148 -25.30 4.19 0.20
CA ALA A 148 -24.38 4.31 -0.91
C ALA A 148 -23.45 5.50 -0.66
N PRO A 149 -22.13 5.35 -0.88
CA PRO A 149 -21.20 6.45 -0.73
C PRO A 149 -21.62 7.62 -1.63
N LEU A 150 -21.41 8.85 -1.15
CA LEU A 150 -21.67 10.05 -1.95
C LEU A 150 -20.91 9.96 -3.28
N PRO A 151 -21.56 10.27 -4.42
CA PRO A 151 -20.86 10.32 -5.70
C PRO A 151 -19.73 11.36 -5.62
N GLN A 152 -18.52 10.93 -5.97
CA GLN A 152 -17.31 11.75 -5.97
C GLN A 152 -16.96 12.17 -7.41
N PRO A 153 -16.43 13.39 -7.65
CA PRO A 153 -16.22 14.48 -6.67
C PRO A 153 -17.52 15.23 -6.37
N PHE A 154 -17.59 15.89 -5.20
CA PHE A 154 -18.70 16.79 -4.84
C PHE A 154 -18.19 18.06 -4.17
N SER A 155 -18.91 19.17 -4.32
CA SER A 155 -18.55 20.43 -3.67
C SER A 155 -19.59 20.84 -2.64
N VAL A 156 -19.13 21.43 -1.53
CA VAL A 156 -19.99 22.00 -0.50
C VAL A 156 -19.66 23.49 -0.35
N GLU A 157 -20.69 24.32 -0.31
CA GLU A 157 -20.61 25.73 0.09
C GLU A 157 -21.21 25.85 1.51
N GLY A 158 -20.40 26.26 2.49
CA GLY A 158 -20.85 26.41 3.87
C GLY A 158 -19.75 26.86 4.85
N HIS A 159 -20.15 27.18 6.08
CA HIS A 159 -19.21 27.55 7.15
C HIS A 159 -18.83 26.31 7.97
N LEU A 160 -17.53 26.06 8.11
CA LEU A 160 -17.00 25.01 8.99
C LEU A 160 -16.57 25.65 10.32
N ILE A 161 -17.18 25.22 11.42
CA ILE A 161 -16.88 25.75 12.77
C ILE A 161 -16.21 24.63 13.59
N PHE A 162 -14.97 24.87 14.02
CA PHE A 162 -14.31 24.03 15.00
C PHE A 162 -14.46 24.63 16.39
N VAL A 163 -15.00 23.84 17.32
CA VAL A 163 -15.05 24.19 18.75
C VAL A 163 -14.12 23.25 19.49
N GLY A 164 -13.07 23.82 20.11
CA GLY A 164 -12.09 23.06 20.87
C GLY A 164 -11.72 23.76 22.17
N LYS A 165 -11.27 22.96 23.15
CA LYS A 165 -10.82 23.43 24.45
C LYS A 165 -9.34 23.82 24.38
N ALA A 166 -8.99 25.05 24.76
CA ALA A 166 -7.62 25.55 24.83
C ALA A 166 -7.34 26.10 26.23
N GLY A 167 -6.89 25.23 27.16
CA GLY A 167 -6.85 25.56 28.59
C GLY A 167 -8.23 25.38 29.23
N GLU A 168 -8.64 26.31 30.12
CA GLU A 168 -10.00 26.32 30.71
C GLU A 168 -11.04 27.08 29.85
N GLU A 169 -10.61 27.72 28.76
CA GLU A 169 -11.49 28.46 27.87
C GLU A 169 -11.69 27.73 26.53
N PHE A 170 -12.91 27.84 26.00
CA PHE A 170 -13.23 27.38 24.66
C PHE A 170 -12.84 28.46 23.65
N GLN A 171 -12.07 28.08 22.62
CA GLN A 171 -11.73 28.97 21.51
C GLN A 171 -12.49 28.56 20.25
N ARG A 172 -12.94 29.57 19.50
CA ARG A 172 -13.61 29.42 18.21
C ARG A 172 -12.63 29.63 17.08
N PHE A 173 -12.68 28.76 16.08
CA PHE A 173 -12.01 28.99 14.80
C PHE A 173 -13.09 29.09 13.73
N PHE A 174 -13.19 30.28 13.13
CA PHE A 174 -14.05 30.53 11.98
C PHE A 174 -13.24 30.26 10.72
N TRP A 175 -13.75 29.41 9.84
CA TRP A 175 -13.24 29.27 8.48
C TRP A 175 -14.29 29.81 7.51
N SER A 176 -13.91 30.82 6.72
CA SER A 176 -14.81 31.57 5.84
C SER A 176 -14.72 31.08 4.38
N THR A 177 -15.90 30.80 3.81
CA THR A 177 -16.36 31.03 2.41
C THR A 177 -15.66 30.41 1.20
N GLU A 178 -14.72 29.49 1.31
CA GLU A 178 -14.23 28.77 0.12
C GLU A 178 -15.07 27.51 -0.14
N LYS A 179 -15.65 27.43 -1.36
CA LYS A 179 -16.27 26.23 -1.91
C LYS A 179 -15.28 25.07 -1.78
N GLN A 180 -15.55 24.11 -0.90
CA GLN A 180 -14.69 22.95 -0.72
C GLN A 180 -15.14 21.86 -1.68
N THR A 181 -14.25 21.47 -2.58
CA THR A 181 -14.43 20.29 -3.43
C THR A 181 -13.77 19.11 -2.74
N PHE A 182 -14.59 18.14 -2.35
CA PHE A 182 -14.12 16.86 -1.84
C PHE A 182 -13.81 15.97 -3.04
N LEU A 183 -12.55 15.57 -3.07
CA LEU A 183 -11.97 14.78 -4.14
C LEU A 183 -11.80 13.35 -3.62
N PRO A 184 -12.05 12.31 -4.44
CA PRO A 184 -11.87 10.94 -4.01
C PRO A 184 -10.43 10.68 -3.55
N GLU A 185 -10.25 9.71 -2.65
CA GLU A 185 -8.92 9.26 -2.26
C GLU A 185 -8.15 8.80 -3.53
N GLY A 186 -7.01 9.45 -3.82
CA GLY A 186 -6.26 9.23 -5.05
C GLY A 186 -6.65 10.13 -6.25
N TYR A 187 -7.54 11.11 -6.07
CA TYR A 187 -7.82 12.10 -7.10
C TYR A 187 -6.57 12.95 -7.39
N LYS A 188 -6.18 12.96 -8.65
CA LYS A 188 -5.19 13.88 -9.20
C LYS A 188 -5.96 15.01 -9.84
N GLU A 189 -5.73 16.26 -9.40
CA GLU A 189 -6.12 17.38 -10.25
C GLU A 189 -5.54 17.12 -11.63
N PRO A 190 -6.30 17.28 -12.73
CA PRO A 190 -5.75 17.14 -14.06
C PRO A 190 -4.67 18.20 -14.17
N ILE A 191 -3.42 17.78 -14.00
CA ILE A 191 -2.26 18.59 -14.29
C ILE A 191 -2.41 18.88 -15.78
N ALA A 192 -2.43 20.17 -16.14
CA ALA A 192 -2.43 20.54 -17.54
C ALA A 192 -1.28 19.78 -18.20
N ALA A 193 -1.62 18.87 -19.11
CA ALA A 193 -0.67 17.94 -19.66
C ALA A 193 0.44 18.75 -20.34
N LEU A 194 1.68 18.56 -19.87
CA LEU A 194 2.84 19.28 -20.37
C LEU A 194 3.53 18.39 -21.39
N PRO A 195 3.46 18.68 -22.70
CA PRO A 195 4.14 17.84 -23.69
C PRO A 195 5.65 17.86 -23.43
N VAL A 196 6.25 16.68 -23.28
CA VAL A 196 7.70 16.54 -23.01
C VAL A 196 8.34 15.76 -24.15
N HIS A 197 9.35 16.35 -24.78
CA HIS A 197 10.15 15.68 -25.81
C HIS A 197 11.63 15.50 -25.41
N THR A 198 12.05 16.12 -24.30
CA THR A 198 13.40 15.98 -23.76
C THR A 198 13.37 15.81 -22.23
N ILE A 199 14.14 14.86 -21.70
CA ILE A 199 14.46 14.73 -20.27
C ILE A 199 15.92 15.16 -20.10
N ALA A 200 16.17 16.21 -19.35
CA ALA A 200 17.53 16.69 -19.08
C ALA A 200 18.01 16.21 -17.70
N ILE A 201 19.21 15.63 -17.65
CA ILE A 201 19.89 15.19 -16.43
C ILE A 201 21.35 15.67 -16.41
N PHE A 202 21.98 15.61 -15.24
CA PHE A 202 23.40 15.90 -15.13
C PHE A 202 24.27 14.84 -15.87
N PRO A 203 25.40 15.21 -16.52
CA PRO A 203 26.22 14.27 -17.30
C PRO A 203 26.75 13.07 -16.51
N LYS A 204 26.99 13.25 -15.20
CA LYS A 204 27.37 12.15 -14.32
C LYS A 204 26.11 11.40 -13.90
N VAL A 205 25.81 10.31 -14.60
CA VAL A 205 24.60 9.50 -14.41
C VAL A 205 24.57 8.88 -13.01
N GLN A 206 23.49 9.10 -12.28
CA GLN A 206 23.26 8.55 -10.95
C GLN A 206 22.09 7.57 -10.96
N VAL A 207 22.02 6.68 -9.95
CA VAL A 207 20.91 5.74 -9.81
C VAL A 207 19.57 6.48 -9.74
N ASP A 208 19.49 7.56 -8.96
CA ASP A 208 18.27 8.35 -8.81
C ASP A 208 17.77 8.90 -10.16
N THR A 209 18.67 9.45 -10.97
CA THR A 209 18.33 9.95 -12.31
C THR A 209 17.90 8.84 -13.27
N LEU A 210 18.52 7.65 -13.20
CA LEU A 210 18.14 6.50 -14.04
C LEU A 210 16.76 5.97 -13.68
N VAL A 211 16.46 5.85 -12.38
CA VAL A 211 15.14 5.45 -11.90
C VAL A 211 14.10 6.52 -12.27
N SER A 212 14.44 7.80 -12.15
CA SER A 212 13.59 8.91 -12.58
C SER A 212 13.22 8.82 -14.07
N ILE A 213 14.22 8.58 -14.94
CA ILE A 213 14.00 8.37 -16.38
C ILE A 213 13.08 7.18 -16.63
N TYR A 214 13.31 6.05 -15.94
CA TYR A 214 12.44 4.87 -16.04
C TYR A 214 10.99 5.21 -15.68
N LEU A 215 10.77 5.82 -14.51
CA LEU A 215 9.43 6.14 -14.01
C LEU A 215 8.69 7.08 -14.97
N LEU A 216 9.38 8.12 -15.46
CA LEU A 216 8.82 9.06 -16.43
C LEU A 216 8.44 8.34 -17.73
N LYS A 217 9.34 7.54 -18.31
CA LYS A 217 9.06 6.84 -19.58
C LYS A 217 7.98 5.77 -19.46
N ALA A 218 7.91 5.07 -18.32
CA ALA A 218 6.99 3.95 -18.11
C ALA A 218 5.59 4.39 -17.64
N PHE A 219 5.48 5.48 -16.87
CA PHE A 219 4.24 5.89 -16.21
C PHE A 219 3.86 7.36 -16.44
N GLY A 220 4.75 8.14 -17.06
CA GLY A 220 4.59 9.59 -17.15
C GLY A 220 3.72 10.07 -18.31
N GLU A 221 3.35 9.22 -19.27
CA GLU A 221 2.71 9.65 -20.53
C GLU A 221 1.40 10.45 -20.32
N GLU A 222 0.62 10.11 -19.31
CA GLU A 222 -0.61 10.84 -18.99
C GLU A 222 -0.34 12.26 -18.48
N ALA A 223 0.68 12.42 -17.62
CA ALA A 223 1.05 13.73 -17.07
C ALA A 223 1.93 14.54 -18.05
N PHE A 224 2.72 13.85 -18.87
CA PHE A 224 3.74 14.39 -19.75
C PHE A 224 3.67 13.74 -21.15
N PRO A 225 2.72 14.13 -22.01
CA PRO A 225 2.57 13.53 -23.33
C PRO A 225 3.87 13.58 -24.15
N GLY A 226 4.28 12.45 -24.72
CA GLY A 226 5.54 12.30 -25.46
C GLY A 226 6.75 11.90 -24.62
N VAL A 227 6.66 11.88 -23.28
CA VAL A 227 7.80 11.57 -22.39
C VAL A 227 8.36 10.17 -22.62
N LYS A 228 7.51 9.21 -23.04
CA LYS A 228 7.95 7.86 -23.39
C LYS A 228 9.06 7.87 -24.46
N GLU A 229 8.88 8.69 -25.49
CA GLU A 229 9.81 8.84 -26.62
C GLU A 229 10.80 9.99 -26.45
N ALA A 230 10.76 10.69 -25.31
CA ALA A 230 11.62 11.84 -25.06
C ALA A 230 13.11 11.46 -25.12
N LYS A 231 13.89 12.35 -25.73
CA LYS A 231 15.35 12.25 -25.81
C LYS A 231 15.97 12.59 -24.46
N ILE A 232 17.12 12.01 -24.17
CA ILE A 232 17.86 12.32 -22.95
C ILE A 232 18.94 13.33 -23.30
N ALA A 233 18.91 14.49 -22.63
CA ALA A 233 19.91 15.53 -22.74
C ALA A 233 20.79 15.55 -21.49
N PHE A 234 22.10 15.76 -21.67
CA PHE A 234 23.06 15.82 -20.57
C PHE A 234 23.54 17.25 -20.40
N MET A 235 23.17 17.89 -19.29
CA MET A 235 23.41 19.32 -19.06
C MET A 235 23.91 19.56 -17.65
N SER A 236 24.93 20.40 -17.50
CA SER A 236 25.47 20.74 -16.18
C SER A 236 24.64 21.79 -15.43
N LYS A 237 23.83 22.56 -16.16
CA LYS A 237 22.92 23.61 -15.69
C LYS A 237 21.75 23.75 -16.66
N ALA A 238 20.66 24.37 -16.22
CA ALA A 238 19.58 24.80 -17.10
C ALA A 238 20.11 25.74 -18.21
N PRO A 239 19.43 25.83 -19.38
CA PRO A 239 19.79 26.73 -20.46
C PRO A 239 20.01 28.18 -19.99
N GLU A 240 21.07 28.83 -20.46
CA GLU A 240 21.34 30.22 -20.10
C GLU A 240 20.19 31.15 -20.51
N GLY A 241 19.80 32.05 -19.61
CA GLY A 241 18.76 33.04 -19.86
C GLY A 241 17.32 32.51 -19.72
N LYS A 242 17.12 31.26 -19.30
CA LYS A 242 15.79 30.71 -18.99
C LYS A 242 15.71 30.23 -17.54
N THR A 243 14.53 30.39 -16.96
CA THR A 243 14.15 29.75 -15.70
C THR A 243 13.88 28.25 -15.92
N PRO A 244 13.98 27.42 -14.87
CA PRO A 244 13.57 26.02 -14.94
C PRO A 244 12.14 25.85 -15.46
N GLU A 245 11.22 26.69 -14.99
CA GLU A 245 9.80 26.65 -15.38
C GLU A 245 9.60 26.97 -16.87
N GLU A 246 10.33 27.96 -17.42
CA GLU A 246 10.31 28.26 -18.86
C GLU A 246 10.88 27.11 -19.70
N THR A 247 11.92 26.45 -19.19
CA THR A 247 12.54 25.30 -19.87
C THR A 247 11.60 24.10 -19.92
N GLU A 248 10.90 23.83 -18.81
CA GLU A 248 9.88 22.79 -18.72
C GLU A 248 8.68 23.11 -19.62
N ALA A 249 8.23 24.37 -19.66
CA ALA A 249 7.15 24.83 -20.55
C ALA A 249 7.46 24.63 -22.04
N GLU A 250 8.74 24.58 -22.42
CA GLU A 250 9.19 24.27 -23.78
C GLU A 250 9.31 22.76 -24.07
N GLY A 251 8.91 21.90 -23.13
CA GLY A 251 8.92 20.44 -23.28
C GLY A 251 10.25 19.78 -22.93
N MET A 252 11.12 20.47 -22.19
CA MET A 252 12.35 19.91 -21.61
C MET A 252 12.20 19.75 -20.10
N LEU A 253 11.93 18.52 -19.66
CA LEU A 253 11.77 18.19 -18.26
C LEU A 253 13.11 18.09 -17.55
N LEU A 254 13.33 18.90 -16.52
CA LEU A 254 14.59 18.96 -15.77
C LEU A 254 14.53 18.02 -14.56
N VAL A 255 15.40 17.00 -14.54
CA VAL A 255 15.49 16.04 -13.43
C VAL A 255 16.81 16.28 -12.69
N ASP A 256 16.69 16.63 -11.41
CA ASP A 256 17.83 16.98 -10.54
C ASP A 256 18.66 18.19 -11.02
N LEU A 257 18.00 19.14 -11.72
CA LEU A 257 18.63 20.32 -12.32
C LEU A 257 17.90 21.63 -12.00
N GLY A 258 17.22 21.70 -10.84
CA GLY A 258 16.51 22.91 -10.38
C GLY A 258 15.06 23.06 -10.83
N GLY A 259 14.52 22.12 -11.60
CA GLY A 259 13.12 22.08 -12.04
C GLY A 259 12.15 21.51 -11.01
N MET A 260 10.97 21.10 -11.47
CA MET A 260 9.92 20.56 -10.59
C MET A 260 10.32 19.25 -9.91
N PHE A 261 11.28 18.52 -10.49
CA PHE A 261 11.83 17.27 -9.98
C PHE A 261 13.24 17.43 -9.41
N ASP A 262 13.46 18.53 -8.68
CA ASP A 262 14.69 18.78 -7.92
C ASP A 262 14.51 18.52 -6.42
N HIS A 263 15.29 17.56 -5.91
CA HIS A 263 15.26 17.20 -4.49
C HIS A 263 16.01 18.20 -3.61
N HIS A 264 16.90 19.03 -4.16
CA HIS A 264 17.61 20.06 -3.41
C HIS A 264 16.66 21.13 -2.88
N ARG A 265 15.72 21.58 -3.71
CA ARG A 265 14.67 22.53 -3.32
C ARG A 265 13.76 21.95 -2.23
N THR A 266 13.21 20.76 -2.49
CA THR A 266 12.27 20.07 -1.58
C THR A 266 12.88 19.79 -0.20
N ASN A 267 14.12 19.30 -0.16
CA ASN A 267 14.81 19.00 1.10
C ASN A 267 15.21 20.28 1.85
N THR A 268 15.52 21.37 1.15
CA THR A 268 15.81 22.67 1.75
C THR A 268 14.56 23.26 2.40
N GLU A 269 13.43 23.25 1.70
CA GLU A 269 12.15 23.76 2.20
C GLU A 269 11.63 22.95 3.39
N SER A 270 11.81 21.63 3.38
CA SER A 270 11.38 20.75 4.47
C SER A 270 12.37 20.67 5.64
N GLY A 271 13.63 21.11 5.44
CA GLY A 271 14.71 20.97 6.41
C GLY A 271 15.12 19.52 6.70
N LYS A 272 14.69 18.56 5.88
CA LYS A 272 14.98 17.13 6.05
C LYS A 272 15.41 16.52 4.73
N ARG A 273 16.46 15.69 4.75
CA ARG A 273 16.86 14.86 3.61
C ARG A 273 15.99 13.61 3.54
N GLN A 274 14.81 13.74 2.94
CA GLN A 274 13.83 12.65 2.89
C GLN A 274 13.50 12.18 1.49
N ASP A 275 13.66 13.03 0.48
CA ASP A 275 13.28 12.70 -0.88
C ASP A 275 14.49 12.83 -1.82
N CYS A 276 14.51 11.97 -2.83
CA CYS A 276 15.34 12.05 -4.02
C CYS A 276 14.43 12.28 -5.25
N ALA A 277 14.98 12.61 -6.43
CA ALA A 277 14.19 12.95 -7.61
C ALA A 277 13.19 11.83 -8.00
N ALA A 278 13.62 10.57 -7.96
CA ALA A 278 12.78 9.43 -8.27
C ALA A 278 11.56 9.32 -7.33
N THR A 279 11.74 9.59 -6.04
CA THR A 279 10.62 9.56 -5.08
C THR A 279 9.66 10.74 -5.27
N ILE A 280 10.16 11.90 -5.70
CA ILE A 280 9.31 13.05 -6.02
C ILE A 280 8.47 12.72 -7.26
N ILE A 281 9.09 12.20 -8.32
CA ILE A 281 8.41 11.77 -9.55
C ILE A 281 7.38 10.69 -9.25
N ALA A 282 7.72 9.66 -8.45
CA ALA A 282 6.77 8.59 -8.12
C ALA A 282 5.52 9.12 -7.41
N ARG A 283 5.68 10.06 -6.46
CA ARG A 283 4.53 10.70 -5.79
C ARG A 283 3.72 11.57 -6.74
N TYR A 284 4.41 12.34 -7.58
CA TYR A 284 3.77 13.19 -8.58
C TYR A 284 2.92 12.38 -9.55
N LEU A 285 3.45 11.26 -10.04
CA LEU A 285 2.74 10.32 -10.90
C LEU A 285 1.74 9.45 -10.13
N GLY A 286 1.65 9.54 -8.80
CA GLY A 286 0.76 8.76 -7.95
C GLY A 286 1.02 7.24 -7.98
N ILE A 287 2.27 6.83 -8.15
CA ILE A 287 2.72 5.43 -8.22
C ILE A 287 3.66 5.06 -7.06
N ASP A 288 3.85 5.95 -6.08
CA ASP A 288 4.74 5.72 -4.93
C ASP A 288 4.24 4.63 -3.98
N LYS A 289 2.96 4.22 -4.09
CA LYS A 289 2.36 3.14 -3.31
C LYS A 289 2.39 1.77 -4.01
N GLU A 290 2.89 1.71 -5.24
CA GLU A 290 2.97 0.45 -5.98
C GLU A 290 4.01 -0.47 -5.34
N LYS A 291 3.56 -1.63 -4.84
CA LYS A 291 4.42 -2.58 -4.11
C LYS A 291 5.61 -3.05 -4.94
N TYR A 292 5.44 -3.16 -6.25
CA TYR A 292 6.51 -3.58 -7.15
C TYR A 292 7.59 -2.51 -7.37
N LEU A 293 7.31 -1.24 -7.08
CA LEU A 293 8.28 -0.13 -7.14
C LEU A 293 9.00 0.10 -5.81
N GLU A 294 8.49 -0.43 -4.70
CA GLU A 294 9.00 -0.17 -3.35
C GLU A 294 10.53 -0.35 -3.25
N LYS A 295 11.04 -1.49 -3.72
CA LYS A 295 12.49 -1.79 -3.67
C LYS A 295 13.31 -0.87 -4.56
N LEU A 296 12.78 -0.51 -5.74
CA LEU A 296 13.46 0.37 -6.68
C LEU A 296 13.59 1.79 -6.10
N LEU A 297 12.49 2.32 -5.53
CA LEU A 297 12.47 3.63 -4.89
C LEU A 297 13.36 3.67 -3.64
N GLN A 298 13.34 2.60 -2.82
CA GLN A 298 14.26 2.48 -1.68
C GLN A 298 15.73 2.43 -2.12
N TRP A 299 16.03 1.73 -3.21
CA TRP A 299 17.39 1.68 -3.77
C TRP A 299 17.85 3.05 -4.25
N ALA A 300 17.05 3.75 -5.07
CA ALA A 300 17.35 5.11 -5.54
C ALA A 300 17.61 6.08 -4.39
N LYS A 301 16.69 6.11 -3.42
CA LYS A 301 16.79 6.98 -2.25
C LYS A 301 18.02 6.70 -1.40
N ARG A 302 18.35 5.42 -1.16
CA ARG A 302 19.52 5.04 -0.36
C ARG A 302 20.84 5.34 -1.09
N ASP A 303 20.87 5.15 -2.41
CA ASP A 303 22.04 5.49 -3.21
C ASP A 303 22.30 7.00 -3.17
N ASP A 304 21.27 7.81 -3.40
CA ASP A 304 21.38 9.27 -3.46
C ASP A 304 21.69 9.90 -2.09
N LEU A 305 20.91 9.57 -1.05
CA LEU A 305 21.00 10.23 0.25
C LEU A 305 22.16 9.72 1.12
N GLU A 306 22.52 8.44 1.00
CA GLU A 306 23.49 7.79 1.88
C GLU A 306 24.77 7.33 1.15
N GLY A 307 24.79 7.35 -0.19
CA GLY A 307 25.88 6.75 -0.97
C GLY A 307 25.96 5.23 -0.80
N LYS A 308 24.86 4.59 -0.42
CA LYS A 308 24.82 3.16 -0.05
C LYS A 308 23.95 2.34 -1.00
N GLY A 309 24.04 2.53 -2.32
CA GLY A 309 23.27 1.72 -3.26
C GLY A 309 23.46 0.21 -3.09
N THR A 310 24.64 -0.23 -2.64
CA THR A 310 24.91 -1.60 -2.18
C THR A 310 25.00 -1.64 -0.64
N ILE A 311 24.22 -2.51 0.01
CA ILE A 311 24.18 -2.63 1.49
C ILE A 311 25.43 -3.33 2.03
N SER A 312 25.98 -4.30 1.28
CA SER A 312 27.14 -5.07 1.74
C SER A 312 28.32 -4.16 2.06
N GLU A 313 28.98 -4.43 3.19
CA GLU A 313 30.19 -3.72 3.60
C GLU A 313 31.44 -4.26 2.89
N ASP A 314 31.35 -5.47 2.32
CA ASP A 314 32.41 -6.10 1.55
C ASP A 314 32.79 -5.22 0.35
N SER A 315 34.10 -4.99 0.17
CA SER A 315 34.60 -4.17 -0.92
C SER A 315 34.33 -4.80 -2.29
N LEU A 316 34.32 -6.13 -2.38
CA LEU A 316 34.03 -6.86 -3.61
C LEU A 316 32.58 -6.65 -4.04
N ASP A 317 31.63 -6.85 -3.11
CA ASP A 317 30.21 -6.67 -3.38
C ASP A 317 29.89 -5.22 -3.78
N ARG A 318 30.56 -4.23 -3.17
CA ARG A 318 30.40 -2.82 -3.55
C ARG A 318 30.97 -2.51 -4.92
N ALA A 319 32.10 -3.13 -5.29
CA ALA A 319 32.72 -2.94 -6.60
C ALA A 319 31.86 -3.51 -7.74
N PHE A 320 31.17 -4.63 -7.49
CA PHE A 320 30.34 -5.33 -8.48
C PHE A 320 28.83 -5.05 -8.34
N GLY A 321 28.40 -4.36 -7.29
CA GLY A 321 27.04 -3.87 -7.16
C GLY A 321 26.72 -2.81 -8.21
N LEU A 322 25.45 -2.72 -8.61
CA LEU A 322 25.03 -1.89 -9.75
C LEU A 322 25.46 -0.42 -9.63
N SER A 323 25.39 0.16 -8.43
CA SER A 323 25.89 1.53 -8.17
C SER A 323 27.41 1.67 -8.38
N GLY A 324 28.18 0.66 -7.97
CA GLY A 324 29.62 0.60 -8.21
C GLY A 324 29.94 0.49 -9.70
N VAL A 325 29.19 -0.35 -10.42
CA VAL A 325 29.30 -0.50 -11.89
C VAL A 325 28.97 0.83 -12.58
N ILE A 326 27.88 1.51 -12.23
CA ILE A 326 27.52 2.83 -12.76
C ILE A 326 28.63 3.85 -12.48
N SER A 327 29.20 3.86 -11.29
CA SER A 327 30.32 4.74 -10.93
C SER A 327 31.56 4.48 -11.79
N ASN A 328 31.87 3.22 -12.07
CA ASN A 328 32.97 2.83 -12.95
C ASN A 328 32.70 3.27 -14.41
N LEU A 329 31.48 3.03 -14.92
CA LEU A 329 31.06 3.44 -16.26
C LEU A 329 31.12 4.97 -16.42
N ASN A 330 30.72 5.74 -15.40
CA ASN A 330 30.86 7.20 -15.43
C ASN A 330 32.32 7.66 -15.54
N ARG A 331 33.32 6.86 -15.11
CA ARG A 331 34.74 7.21 -15.29
C ARG A 331 35.23 6.91 -16.70
N GLU A 332 34.70 5.86 -17.33
CA GLU A 332 35.11 5.37 -18.64
C GLU A 332 34.37 6.10 -19.78
N LEU A 333 33.06 6.30 -19.65
CA LEU A 333 32.15 6.81 -20.67
C LEU A 333 31.77 8.29 -20.45
N LYS A 334 32.71 9.11 -19.95
CA LYS A 334 32.48 10.53 -19.62
C LYS A 334 31.95 11.36 -20.79
N GLU A 335 32.46 11.09 -21.99
CA GLU A 335 32.09 11.79 -23.21
C GLU A 335 30.83 11.21 -23.87
N THR A 336 30.39 10.03 -23.44
CA THR A 336 29.24 9.29 -24.00
C THR A 336 28.27 8.80 -22.91
N PRO A 337 27.79 9.66 -22.00
CA PRO A 337 26.97 9.25 -20.86
C PRO A 337 25.64 8.58 -21.27
N GLN A 338 25.15 8.86 -22.48
CA GLN A 338 24.01 8.17 -23.09
C GLN A 338 24.17 6.64 -23.12
N GLN A 339 25.39 6.14 -23.37
CA GLN A 339 25.66 4.70 -23.38
C GLN A 339 25.43 4.06 -22.00
N ILE A 340 25.64 4.80 -20.91
CA ILE A 340 25.36 4.33 -19.55
C ILE A 340 23.85 4.12 -19.40
N VAL A 341 23.03 5.06 -19.86
CA VAL A 341 21.58 4.94 -19.78
C VAL A 341 21.09 3.75 -20.60
N GLU A 342 21.58 3.59 -21.82
CA GLU A 342 21.22 2.48 -22.72
C GLU A 342 21.59 1.11 -22.16
N LEU A 343 22.69 1.01 -21.41
CA LEU A 343 23.10 -0.24 -20.75
C LEU A 343 22.27 -0.56 -19.50
N ILE A 344 21.94 0.45 -18.69
CA ILE A 344 21.37 0.22 -17.35
C ILE A 344 19.85 0.26 -17.33
N LEU A 345 19.22 1.11 -18.14
CA LEU A 345 17.77 1.29 -18.12
C LEU A 345 16.99 -0.02 -18.40
N PRO A 346 17.40 -0.89 -19.36
CA PRO A 346 16.74 -2.18 -19.57
C PRO A 346 16.86 -3.13 -18.37
N LEU A 347 17.94 -3.04 -17.58
CA LEU A 347 18.12 -3.85 -16.37
C LEU A 347 17.12 -3.43 -15.28
N ILE A 348 16.88 -2.11 -15.15
CA ILE A 348 15.88 -1.56 -14.24
C ILE A 348 14.48 -2.01 -14.67
N GLU A 349 14.16 -1.85 -15.96
CA GLU A 349 12.86 -2.25 -16.51
C GLU A 349 12.57 -3.74 -16.24
N HIS A 350 13.51 -4.62 -16.58
CA HIS A 350 13.35 -6.05 -16.32
C HIS A 350 13.21 -6.38 -14.83
N HIS A 351 13.93 -5.68 -13.95
CA HIS A 351 13.77 -5.85 -12.51
C HIS A 351 12.36 -5.48 -12.03
N VAL A 352 11.81 -4.38 -12.54
CA VAL A 352 10.46 -3.92 -12.19
C VAL A 352 9.41 -4.87 -12.72
N ASP A 353 9.54 -5.35 -13.96
CA ASP A 353 8.64 -6.35 -14.53
C ASP A 353 8.61 -7.64 -13.68
N GLU A 354 9.78 -8.11 -13.23
CA GLU A 354 9.87 -9.26 -12.33
C GLU A 354 9.25 -8.97 -10.95
N GLN A 355 9.43 -7.76 -10.39
CA GLN A 355 8.76 -7.39 -9.15
C GLN A 355 7.24 -7.30 -9.32
N ARG A 356 6.76 -6.77 -10.45
CA ARG A 356 5.32 -6.67 -10.78
C ARG A 356 4.73 -8.06 -10.94
N HIS A 357 5.39 -8.93 -11.69
CA HIS A 357 5.00 -10.33 -11.82
C HIS A 357 4.87 -11.01 -10.46
N ARG A 358 5.83 -10.81 -9.54
CA ARG A 358 5.74 -11.36 -8.18
C ARG A 358 4.66 -10.74 -7.29
N ALA A 359 4.43 -9.44 -7.42
CA ALA A 359 3.50 -8.69 -6.57
C ALA A 359 2.05 -8.87 -7.00
N GLU A 360 1.80 -9.06 -8.30
CA GLU A 360 0.46 -9.04 -8.90
C GLU A 360 0.18 -10.29 -9.75
N GLY A 361 1.10 -10.62 -10.67
CA GLY A 361 0.94 -11.72 -11.62
C GLY A 361 0.81 -13.09 -10.96
N LEU A 362 1.81 -13.49 -10.15
CA LEU A 362 1.86 -14.77 -9.46
C LEU A 362 0.72 -14.96 -8.44
N PRO A 363 0.35 -13.97 -7.61
CA PRO A 363 -0.83 -14.09 -6.76
C PRO A 363 -2.12 -14.35 -7.54
N LYS A 364 -2.33 -13.63 -8.66
CA LYS A 364 -3.51 -13.80 -9.51
C LYS A 364 -3.51 -15.20 -10.16
N LEU A 365 -2.39 -15.59 -10.76
CA LEU A 365 -2.22 -16.92 -11.36
C LEU A 365 -2.45 -18.03 -10.32
N TYR A 366 -1.92 -17.87 -9.11
CA TYR A 366 -2.11 -18.86 -8.04
C TYR A 366 -3.59 -18.98 -7.64
N ALA A 367 -4.33 -17.87 -7.53
CA ALA A 367 -5.77 -17.91 -7.27
C ALA A 367 -6.54 -18.66 -8.37
N GLU A 368 -6.23 -18.38 -9.64
CA GLU A 368 -6.82 -19.08 -10.79
C GLU A 368 -6.52 -20.59 -10.76
N LEU A 369 -5.31 -20.98 -10.36
CA LEU A 369 -4.93 -22.38 -10.19
C LEU A 369 -5.60 -23.05 -8.99
N GLU A 370 -5.81 -22.32 -7.88
CA GLU A 370 -6.58 -22.80 -6.73
C GLU A 370 -8.03 -23.08 -7.13
N ASP A 371 -8.68 -22.14 -7.83
CA ASP A 371 -10.06 -22.28 -8.30
C ASP A 371 -10.22 -23.43 -9.31
N ALA A 372 -9.19 -23.67 -10.13
CA ALA A 372 -9.15 -24.79 -11.07
C ALA A 372 -8.80 -26.15 -10.44
N GLY A 373 -8.55 -26.22 -9.12
CA GLY A 373 -8.13 -27.46 -8.45
C GLY A 373 -6.74 -27.95 -8.86
N LYS A 374 -5.92 -27.09 -9.47
CA LYS A 374 -4.54 -27.37 -9.93
C LYS A 374 -3.49 -27.14 -8.86
N THR A 375 -3.91 -26.97 -7.62
CA THR A 375 -3.02 -26.84 -6.48
C THR A 375 -3.41 -27.82 -5.38
N ARG A 376 -2.42 -28.25 -4.61
CA ARG A 376 -2.63 -29.09 -3.42
C ARG A 376 -1.70 -28.60 -2.32
N ARG A 377 -2.21 -28.47 -1.11
CA ARG A 377 -1.42 -28.11 0.08
C ARG A 377 -1.55 -29.20 1.12
N TRP A 378 -0.43 -29.54 1.77
CA TRP A 378 -0.43 -30.51 2.85
C TRP A 378 0.74 -30.26 3.82
N LYS A 379 0.69 -30.95 4.94
CA LYS A 379 1.76 -30.96 5.94
C LYS A 379 2.30 -32.38 6.07
N MET A 380 3.59 -32.50 6.33
CA MET A 380 4.22 -33.77 6.66
C MET A 380 5.32 -33.56 7.70
N LYS A 381 5.92 -34.64 8.18
CA LYS A 381 7.03 -34.60 9.14
C LYS A 381 8.27 -35.25 8.54
N GLN A 382 9.44 -34.73 8.91
CA GLN A 382 10.72 -35.41 8.72
C GLN A 382 11.47 -35.36 10.06
N GLY A 383 11.57 -36.50 10.74
CA GLY A 383 11.93 -36.53 12.15
C GLY A 383 10.95 -35.70 13.00
N ALA A 384 11.48 -34.73 13.77
CA ALA A 384 10.67 -33.87 14.64
C ALA A 384 10.11 -32.62 13.95
N ALA A 385 10.61 -32.22 12.77
CA ALA A 385 10.16 -30.99 12.14
C ALA A 385 8.89 -31.21 11.31
N GLU A 386 7.97 -30.25 11.41
CA GLU A 386 6.84 -30.11 10.50
C GLU A 386 7.30 -29.42 9.21
N ILE A 387 6.91 -29.97 8.07
CA ILE A 387 7.23 -29.50 6.73
C ILE A 387 5.91 -29.12 6.05
N SER A 388 5.78 -27.85 5.67
CA SER A 388 4.70 -27.35 4.84
C SER A 388 5.01 -27.59 3.36
N ALA A 389 4.07 -28.21 2.64
CA ALA A 389 4.25 -28.56 1.24
C ALA A 389 3.10 -28.05 0.36
N ALA A 390 3.46 -27.67 -0.87
CA ALA A 390 2.52 -27.35 -1.92
C ALA A 390 2.86 -28.11 -3.20
N ALA A 391 1.85 -28.45 -3.99
CA ALA A 391 1.97 -28.93 -5.34
C ALA A 391 1.16 -28.01 -6.25
N VAL A 392 1.69 -27.72 -7.43
CA VAL A 392 1.07 -26.82 -8.41
C VAL A 392 1.34 -27.30 -9.84
N GLU A 393 0.32 -27.24 -10.69
CA GLU A 393 0.45 -27.50 -12.13
C GLU A 393 0.53 -26.16 -12.90
N CYS A 394 1.74 -25.72 -13.22
CA CYS A 394 2.00 -24.50 -13.99
C CYS A 394 3.40 -24.52 -14.63
N ASP A 395 3.56 -23.77 -15.72
CA ASP A 395 4.83 -23.54 -16.43
C ASP A 395 5.57 -22.27 -15.97
N ASP A 396 4.94 -21.43 -15.15
CA ASP A 396 5.58 -20.23 -14.64
C ASP A 396 6.78 -20.54 -13.72
N ILE A 397 7.97 -20.16 -14.15
CA ILE A 397 9.25 -20.45 -13.47
C ILE A 397 9.37 -19.75 -12.11
N GLY A 398 8.62 -18.66 -11.88
CA GLY A 398 8.62 -17.89 -10.64
C GLY A 398 7.72 -18.48 -9.56
N MET A 399 6.75 -19.34 -9.91
CA MET A 399 5.72 -19.84 -9.00
C MET A 399 6.30 -20.56 -7.78
N ALA A 400 7.22 -21.51 -7.96
CA ALA A 400 7.83 -22.21 -6.83
C ALA A 400 8.61 -21.27 -5.91
N GLY A 401 9.31 -20.28 -6.47
CA GLY A 401 10.02 -19.25 -5.71
C GLY A 401 9.04 -18.42 -4.86
N TRP A 402 7.93 -18.00 -5.47
CA TRP A 402 6.90 -17.21 -4.82
C TRP A 402 6.16 -17.98 -3.71
N LEU A 403 5.80 -19.25 -3.94
CA LEU A 403 5.19 -20.10 -2.90
C LEU A 403 6.11 -20.26 -1.68
N LYS A 404 7.41 -20.41 -1.90
CA LYS A 404 8.38 -20.44 -0.81
C LYS A 404 8.48 -19.10 -0.10
N ALA A 405 8.56 -17.97 -0.81
CA ALA A 405 8.76 -16.66 -0.20
C ALA A 405 7.51 -16.13 0.51
N VAL A 406 6.36 -16.14 -0.18
CA VAL A 406 5.12 -15.48 0.25
C VAL A 406 4.24 -16.43 1.06
N LYS A 407 3.99 -17.65 0.56
CA LYS A 407 3.16 -18.64 1.26
C LYS A 407 3.94 -19.44 2.30
N ARG A 408 5.25 -19.20 2.43
CA ARG A 408 6.18 -19.86 3.37
C ARG A 408 6.20 -21.38 3.26
N MET A 409 6.05 -21.91 2.04
CA MET A 409 6.19 -23.35 1.80
C MET A 409 7.65 -23.80 1.99
N ASP A 410 7.85 -24.93 2.65
CA ASP A 410 9.16 -25.55 2.84
C ASP A 410 9.56 -26.42 1.65
N LEU A 411 8.56 -27.02 0.99
CA LEU A 411 8.69 -27.90 -0.17
C LEU A 411 7.62 -27.56 -1.21
N VAL A 412 8.01 -27.45 -2.48
CA VAL A 412 7.09 -27.21 -3.60
C VAL A 412 7.32 -28.25 -4.68
N VAL A 413 6.24 -28.89 -5.14
CA VAL A 413 6.22 -29.74 -6.33
C VAL A 413 5.57 -28.94 -7.45
N GLN A 414 6.30 -28.66 -8.51
CA GLN A 414 5.76 -27.95 -9.67
C GLN A 414 5.79 -28.86 -10.88
N ARG A 415 4.63 -29.05 -11.53
CA ARG A 415 4.51 -29.79 -12.78
C ARG A 415 4.12 -28.86 -13.93
N ALA A 416 4.93 -28.83 -14.98
CA ALA A 416 4.61 -28.11 -16.21
C ALA A 416 3.56 -28.89 -17.02
N PRO A 417 2.80 -28.22 -17.92
CA PRO A 417 1.88 -28.89 -18.84
C PRO A 417 2.52 -29.97 -19.72
N THR A 418 3.84 -29.87 -19.94
CA THR A 418 4.63 -30.87 -20.68
C THR A 418 4.88 -32.16 -19.88
N GLY A 419 4.46 -32.23 -18.61
CA GLY A 419 4.64 -33.38 -17.72
C GLY A 419 5.90 -33.33 -16.85
N HIS A 420 6.83 -32.42 -17.16
CA HIS A 420 8.06 -32.21 -16.39
C HIS A 420 7.74 -31.78 -14.96
N THR A 421 8.35 -32.45 -13.98
CA THR A 421 8.01 -32.27 -12.56
C THR A 421 9.26 -31.98 -11.73
N ASN A 422 9.27 -30.84 -11.05
CA ASN A 422 10.39 -30.42 -10.21
C ASN A 422 9.95 -30.37 -8.73
N VAL A 423 10.82 -30.83 -7.84
CA VAL A 423 10.67 -30.74 -6.38
C VAL A 423 11.71 -29.76 -5.85
N ILE A 424 11.24 -28.63 -5.35
CA ILE A 424 12.06 -27.51 -4.93
C ILE A 424 11.86 -27.28 -3.44
N THR A 425 12.95 -27.20 -2.68
CA THR A 425 12.88 -26.96 -1.23
C THR A 425 13.38 -25.57 -0.85
N ARG A 426 13.14 -25.22 0.41
CA ARG A 426 13.72 -24.09 1.11
C ARG A 426 15.02 -24.55 1.78
N GLN A 427 16.16 -24.01 1.33
CA GLN A 427 17.49 -24.49 1.73
C GLN A 427 17.74 -24.40 3.24
N GLU A 428 17.26 -23.35 3.91
CA GLU A 428 17.45 -23.19 5.35
C GLU A 428 16.80 -24.32 6.18
N ARG A 429 15.81 -25.04 5.62
CA ARG A 429 15.14 -26.16 6.28
C ARG A 429 15.96 -27.45 6.24
N SER A 430 16.99 -27.53 5.38
CA SER A 430 17.88 -28.69 5.25
C SER A 430 17.12 -30.02 5.17
N ILE A 431 16.07 -30.05 4.35
CA ILE A 431 15.22 -31.22 4.11
C ILE A 431 16.05 -32.30 3.41
N ASP A 432 16.03 -33.53 3.91
CA ASP A 432 16.73 -34.66 3.32
C ASP A 432 15.91 -35.29 2.19
N LEU A 433 16.32 -35.05 0.94
CA LEU A 433 15.65 -35.56 -0.25
C LEU A 433 16.19 -36.91 -0.74
N ARG A 434 17.22 -37.47 -0.10
CA ARG A 434 17.86 -38.73 -0.53
C ARG A 434 16.88 -39.92 -0.57
N PRO A 435 16.03 -40.15 0.44
CA PRO A 435 15.04 -41.23 0.35
C PRO A 435 14.00 -41.02 -0.75
N VAL A 436 13.70 -39.75 -1.06
CA VAL A 436 12.73 -39.38 -2.09
C VAL A 436 13.30 -39.68 -3.47
N ILE A 437 14.51 -39.22 -3.79
CA ILE A 437 15.13 -39.46 -5.11
C ILE A 437 15.36 -40.94 -5.37
N GLU A 438 15.75 -41.70 -4.34
CA GLU A 438 15.87 -43.16 -4.41
C GLU A 438 14.55 -43.77 -4.87
N ARG A 439 13.44 -43.41 -4.21
CA ARG A 439 12.13 -43.95 -4.55
C ARG A 439 11.63 -43.48 -5.91
N LEU A 440 11.83 -42.22 -6.27
CA LEU A 440 11.46 -41.69 -7.59
C LEU A 440 12.17 -42.46 -8.71
N ARG A 441 13.48 -42.71 -8.59
CA ARG A 441 14.25 -43.47 -9.57
C ARG A 441 13.76 -44.91 -9.71
N VAL A 442 13.50 -45.58 -8.59
CA VAL A 442 12.95 -46.94 -8.59
C VAL A 442 11.58 -47.00 -9.27
N GLU A 443 10.67 -46.10 -8.91
CA GLU A 443 9.32 -46.09 -9.48
C GLU A 443 9.30 -45.67 -10.96
N GLU A 444 10.16 -44.74 -11.36
CA GLU A 444 10.35 -44.36 -12.77
C GLU A 444 10.86 -45.55 -13.60
N ALA A 445 11.85 -46.28 -13.09
CA ALA A 445 12.39 -47.47 -13.75
C ALA A 445 11.36 -48.59 -13.90
N ILE A 446 10.50 -48.77 -12.90
CA ILE A 446 9.36 -49.70 -12.97
C ILE A 446 8.38 -49.23 -14.07
N ALA A 447 8.06 -47.93 -14.13
CA ALA A 447 7.19 -47.37 -15.17
C ALA A 447 7.81 -47.42 -16.58
N LEU A 448 9.15 -47.52 -16.68
CA LEU A 448 9.88 -47.76 -17.92
C LEU A 448 9.91 -49.24 -18.32
N GLY A 449 9.55 -50.16 -17.42
CA GLY A 449 9.67 -51.61 -17.64
C GLY A 449 11.08 -52.15 -17.48
N THR A 450 11.98 -51.39 -16.84
CA THR A 450 13.40 -51.72 -16.64
C THR A 450 13.77 -51.64 -15.16
N PRO A 451 13.37 -52.61 -14.31
CA PRO A 451 13.66 -52.57 -12.88
C PRO A 451 15.15 -52.42 -12.61
N LEU A 452 15.51 -51.53 -11.68
CA LEU A 452 16.91 -51.31 -11.31
C LEU A 452 17.40 -52.37 -10.33
N SER A 453 18.61 -52.85 -10.55
CA SER A 453 19.39 -53.64 -9.59
C SER A 453 20.56 -52.83 -9.04
N LEU A 454 20.32 -51.56 -8.72
CA LEU A 454 21.32 -50.66 -8.14
C LEU A 454 21.22 -50.65 -6.61
N ASP A 455 22.35 -50.44 -5.96
CA ASP A 455 22.36 -50.24 -4.52
C ASP A 455 21.76 -48.87 -4.13
N LYS A 456 21.40 -48.76 -2.85
CA LYS A 456 20.82 -47.56 -2.27
C LYS A 456 21.74 -46.34 -2.42
N THR A 457 23.06 -46.52 -2.28
CA THR A 457 24.03 -45.43 -2.34
C THR A 457 24.04 -44.77 -3.73
N LYS A 458 23.99 -45.58 -4.79
CA LYS A 458 23.91 -45.12 -6.17
C LYS A 458 22.57 -44.46 -6.46
N LEU A 459 21.47 -45.04 -5.99
CA LEU A 459 20.13 -44.44 -6.17
C LEU A 459 19.98 -43.10 -5.44
N GLN A 460 20.69 -42.89 -4.33
CA GLN A 460 20.72 -41.63 -3.59
C GLN A 460 21.78 -40.64 -4.07
N SER A 461 22.59 -40.99 -5.08
CA SER A 461 23.69 -40.14 -5.51
C SER A 461 23.18 -38.85 -6.16
N THR A 462 23.94 -37.78 -5.98
CA THR A 462 23.74 -36.50 -6.67
C THR A 462 23.90 -36.68 -8.17
N GLY A 463 23.39 -35.73 -8.95
CA GLY A 463 23.47 -35.79 -10.39
C GLY A 463 22.38 -36.64 -11.03
N LYS A 464 22.60 -37.06 -12.27
CA LYS A 464 21.79 -38.07 -12.99
C LYS A 464 22.41 -39.45 -12.80
N ILE A 465 21.60 -40.48 -12.98
CA ILE A 465 22.09 -41.85 -13.19
C ILE A 465 21.69 -42.29 -14.61
N GLU A 466 22.53 -43.09 -15.26
CA GLU A 466 22.34 -43.46 -16.67
C GLU A 466 21.10 -44.32 -16.88
N GLU A 467 20.76 -45.14 -15.88
CA GLU A 467 19.65 -46.07 -15.93
C GLU A 467 18.29 -45.36 -15.81
N VAL A 468 18.26 -44.17 -15.19
CA VAL A 468 17.07 -43.32 -15.07
C VAL A 468 17.48 -41.84 -15.19
N PRO A 469 17.76 -41.35 -16.41
CA PRO A 469 18.29 -40.01 -16.60
C PRO A 469 17.25 -38.89 -16.42
N MET A 470 15.97 -39.25 -16.20
CA MET A 470 14.85 -38.34 -16.02
C MET A 470 15.00 -37.49 -14.77
N TRP A 471 15.66 -38.01 -13.72
CA TRP A 471 15.71 -37.38 -12.40
C TRP A 471 17.14 -36.97 -12.01
N TYR A 472 17.36 -35.66 -11.96
CA TYR A 472 18.57 -35.03 -11.45
C TYR A 472 18.40 -34.63 -9.99
N TYR A 473 19.36 -34.97 -9.13
CA TYR A 473 19.41 -34.50 -7.75
C TYR A 473 20.52 -33.46 -7.58
N ASP A 474 20.11 -32.21 -7.33
CA ASP A 474 20.98 -31.11 -6.97
C ASP A 474 21.08 -30.97 -5.45
N ASP A 475 22.22 -31.34 -4.89
CA ASP A 475 22.49 -31.22 -3.45
C ASP A 475 22.88 -29.80 -3.02
N ALA A 476 23.38 -28.99 -3.94
CA ALA A 476 23.71 -27.60 -3.66
C ALA A 476 22.43 -26.78 -3.51
N ALA A 477 21.51 -26.92 -4.47
CA ALA A 477 20.21 -26.27 -4.43
C ALA A 477 19.18 -26.97 -3.52
N ASN A 478 19.44 -28.23 -3.15
CA ASN A 478 18.52 -29.15 -2.48
C ASN A 478 17.20 -29.30 -3.27
N THR A 479 17.31 -29.71 -4.54
CA THR A 479 16.17 -29.88 -5.45
C THR A 479 16.24 -31.20 -6.22
N LEU A 480 15.08 -31.76 -6.59
CA LEU A 480 14.96 -32.87 -7.52
C LEU A 480 14.35 -32.34 -8.80
N GLN A 481 14.98 -32.57 -9.95
CA GLN A 481 14.59 -31.96 -11.20
C GLN A 481 14.32 -33.03 -12.25
N ASN A 482 13.14 -32.96 -12.88
CA ASN A 482 12.87 -33.65 -14.14
C ASN A 482 12.84 -32.61 -15.25
N GLY A 483 14.03 -32.31 -15.78
CA GLY A 483 14.25 -31.30 -16.81
C GLY A 483 14.54 -29.88 -16.29
N GLY A 484 14.22 -29.56 -15.03
CA GLY A 484 14.49 -28.21 -14.50
C GLY A 484 13.64 -27.14 -15.20
N ILE A 485 14.19 -25.94 -15.42
CA ILE A 485 13.51 -24.84 -16.13
C ILE A 485 13.51 -25.08 -17.64
N ASP A 486 14.62 -25.54 -18.19
CA ASP A 486 14.77 -25.90 -19.59
C ASP A 486 15.07 -27.41 -19.70
N PRO A 487 14.03 -28.23 -19.99
CA PRO A 487 14.18 -29.68 -20.02
C PRO A 487 15.10 -30.17 -21.15
N GLY A 488 15.37 -29.36 -22.18
CA GLY A 488 16.16 -29.77 -23.34
C GLY A 488 15.66 -31.08 -23.95
N GLN A 489 16.52 -32.12 -23.93
CA GLN A 489 16.20 -33.46 -24.45
C GLN A 489 15.68 -34.44 -23.38
N ILE A 490 15.53 -34.00 -22.13
CA ILE A 490 15.05 -34.88 -21.06
C ILE A 490 13.55 -35.09 -21.23
N PRO A 491 13.05 -36.33 -21.28
CA PRO A 491 11.62 -36.56 -21.38
C PRO A 491 10.93 -36.30 -20.03
N PRO A 492 9.61 -35.99 -20.05
CA PRO A 492 8.84 -35.88 -18.84
C PRO A 492 8.77 -37.23 -18.11
N THR A 493 8.69 -37.16 -16.78
CA THR A 493 8.50 -38.34 -15.93
C THR A 493 7.25 -39.12 -16.34
N ARG A 494 7.34 -40.44 -16.34
CA ARG A 494 6.19 -41.34 -16.56
C ARG A 494 5.27 -41.45 -15.34
N LEU A 495 5.71 -40.94 -14.19
CA LEU A 495 4.91 -40.96 -12.97
C LEU A 495 3.76 -39.96 -13.10
N SER A 496 2.58 -40.31 -12.59
CA SER A 496 1.49 -39.33 -12.46
C SER A 496 1.82 -38.29 -11.39
N PHE A 497 1.13 -37.15 -11.43
CA PHE A 497 1.40 -36.06 -10.49
C PHE A 497 1.12 -36.49 -9.05
N ASP A 498 -0.01 -37.16 -8.83
CA ASP A 498 -0.36 -37.73 -7.53
C ASP A 498 0.65 -38.78 -7.07
N LYS A 499 1.18 -39.61 -7.98
CA LYS A 499 2.19 -40.61 -7.62
C LYS A 499 3.48 -39.96 -7.10
N VAL A 500 3.91 -38.84 -7.68
CA VAL A 500 5.07 -38.07 -7.19
C VAL A 500 4.79 -37.51 -5.79
N ILE A 501 3.59 -36.95 -5.57
CA ILE A 501 3.16 -36.42 -4.27
C ILE A 501 3.07 -37.54 -3.21
N ASP A 502 2.57 -38.71 -3.59
CA ASP A 502 2.48 -39.88 -2.71
C ASP A 502 3.87 -40.39 -2.31
N ILE A 503 4.80 -40.49 -3.27
CA ILE A 503 6.19 -40.85 -3.01
C ILE A 503 6.80 -39.87 -2.00
N LEU A 504 6.64 -38.57 -2.20
CA LEU A 504 7.12 -37.55 -1.27
C LEU A 504 6.53 -37.75 0.14
N THR A 505 5.22 -37.91 0.22
CA THR A 505 4.50 -38.04 1.50
C THR A 505 4.91 -39.30 2.27
N GLN A 506 5.16 -40.41 1.57
CA GLN A 506 5.52 -41.68 2.19
C GLN A 506 7.01 -41.77 2.55
N THR A 507 7.90 -41.18 1.74
CA THR A 507 9.34 -41.39 1.88
C THR A 507 10.06 -40.29 2.63
N LEU A 508 9.59 -39.04 2.53
CA LEU A 508 10.23 -37.93 3.22
C LEU A 508 10.37 -38.15 4.74
N PRO A 509 9.40 -38.74 5.47
CA PRO A 509 9.54 -39.02 6.89
C PRO A 509 10.73 -39.89 7.29
N SER A 510 11.26 -40.70 6.36
CA SER A 510 12.42 -41.56 6.60
C SER A 510 13.78 -40.84 6.51
N GLY A 511 13.79 -39.59 6.01
CA GLY A 511 15.01 -38.79 5.90
C GLY A 511 15.45 -38.18 7.23
N ILE A 512 16.70 -37.70 7.27
CA ILE A 512 17.30 -37.12 8.48
C ILE A 512 17.56 -35.64 8.26
N ILE A 513 16.76 -34.77 8.88
CA ILE A 513 16.95 -33.31 8.80
C ILE A 513 18.37 -32.91 9.19
N GLY A 514 18.91 -31.95 8.41
CA GLY A 514 20.24 -31.41 8.64
C GLY A 514 21.36 -32.39 8.27
N ALA A 515 21.07 -33.54 7.68
CA ALA A 515 22.11 -34.46 7.22
C ALA A 515 23.05 -33.80 6.19
N LEU A 516 22.48 -32.97 5.30
CA LEU A 516 23.25 -32.18 4.34
C LEU A 516 24.15 -31.16 5.03
N LYS A 517 23.62 -30.44 6.02
CA LYS A 517 24.40 -29.48 6.81
C LYS A 517 25.56 -30.16 7.52
N ARG A 518 25.31 -31.28 8.20
CA ARG A 518 26.34 -32.09 8.88
C ARG A 518 27.40 -32.62 7.92
N ARG A 519 27.01 -33.02 6.70
CA ARG A 519 27.94 -33.48 5.67
C ARG A 519 28.83 -32.33 5.18
N LYS A 520 28.25 -31.18 4.82
CA LYS A 520 29.01 -29.99 4.39
C LYS A 520 29.95 -29.50 5.50
N GLU A 521 29.50 -29.49 6.75
CA GLU A 521 30.35 -29.15 7.90
C GLU A 521 31.52 -30.13 8.09
N LYS A 522 31.34 -31.41 7.74
CA LYS A 522 32.41 -32.41 7.79
C LYS A 522 33.40 -32.23 6.62
N GLU A 523 32.91 -31.96 5.41
CA GLU A 523 33.71 -31.71 4.22
C GLU A 523 34.54 -30.42 4.33
N LEU A 524 34.00 -29.36 4.95
CA LEU A 524 34.76 -28.12 5.22
C LEU A 524 35.85 -28.28 6.29
N LYS A 525 35.76 -29.33 7.11
CA LYS A 525 36.73 -29.62 8.18
C LYS A 525 37.82 -30.62 7.75
N SER A 526 37.60 -31.35 6.67
CA SER A 526 38.57 -32.27 6.05
C SER A 526 39.37 -31.54 4.99
#